data_AF-A0A8B6US03-F1
#
_entry.id   AF-A0A8B6US03-F1
#
_cell.length_a   1.000
_cell.length_b   1.000
_cell.length_c   1.000
_cell.angle_alpha   90.00
_cell.angle_beta   90.00
_cell.angle_gamma   90.00
#
_symmetry.space_group_name_H-M   'P 1'
#
loop_
_entity.id
_entity.type
_entity.pdbx_description
1 polymer ?
#
loop_
_entity_poly.entity_id
_entity_poly.type
_entity_poly.pdbx_seq_one_letter_code
_entity_poly.pdbx_strand_id
1 'polypeptide(L)'
;MIRLALALYLSLTALPGMAQVYTYVDAQGNRVFTDQPRPGNAKKVQLPPGNRMPAQPPAATSASTEVQSEPLFHYEMLRLLIPEPDATIRSTAGELIVTATSEPGLKKDHHYRLLLDGRPTGEPGPSPVFALSNIDRGTHQLAVEILDEQDRIVERTANQPFHMQRTSLAQKRRIKPCTTADYGQRPECPLADKPEEESSILPFF
;
A
#
# COMPACT_ATOMS: atom_id res chain seq x y z
N MET A 1 14.83 28.19 -54.81
CA MET A 1 14.41 29.52 -54.33
C MET A 1 12.92 29.58 -53.91
N ILE A 2 11.99 28.94 -54.64
CA ILE A 2 10.54 28.96 -54.34
C ILE A 2 10.18 28.34 -52.97
N ARG A 3 10.85 27.26 -52.55
CA ARG A 3 10.60 26.62 -51.23
C ARG A 3 11.01 27.48 -50.03
N LEU A 4 12.04 28.33 -50.21
CA LEU A 4 12.50 29.24 -49.16
C LEU A 4 11.54 30.43 -49.02
N ALA A 5 11.01 30.92 -50.14
CA ALA A 5 9.99 31.97 -50.15
C ALA A 5 8.66 31.50 -49.53
N LEU A 6 8.27 30.24 -49.76
CA LEU A 6 7.06 29.66 -49.17
C LEU A 6 7.19 29.47 -47.65
N ALA A 7 8.36 29.03 -47.18
CA ALA A 7 8.64 28.89 -45.74
C ALA A 7 8.66 30.24 -45.01
N LEU A 8 9.17 31.29 -45.66
CA LEU A 8 9.18 32.66 -45.11
C LEU A 8 7.77 33.29 -45.10
N TYR A 9 6.91 32.93 -46.05
CA TYR A 9 5.53 33.39 -46.08
C TYR A 9 4.68 32.73 -44.97
N LEU A 10 4.92 31.44 -44.71
CA LEU A 10 4.20 30.68 -43.68
C LEU A 10 4.57 31.09 -42.24
N SER A 11 5.79 31.58 -42.01
CA SER A 11 6.20 32.10 -40.70
C SER A 11 5.60 33.48 -40.39
N LEU A 12 5.17 34.24 -41.40
CA LEU A 12 4.63 35.59 -41.22
C LEU A 12 3.17 35.59 -40.73
N THR A 13 2.43 34.48 -40.84
CA THR A 13 1.02 34.39 -40.43
C THR A 13 0.83 33.96 -38.97
N ALA A 14 1.90 33.67 -38.23
CA ALA A 14 1.84 33.28 -36.82
C ALA A 14 1.85 34.51 -35.88
N LEU A 15 0.86 35.39 -35.99
CA LEU A 15 0.68 36.47 -35.00
C LEU A 15 -0.07 35.94 -33.77
N PRO A 16 0.47 36.11 -32.54
CA PRO A 16 -0.26 35.75 -31.33
C PRO A 16 -1.45 36.69 -31.12
N GLY A 17 -2.65 36.11 -30.98
CA GLY A 17 -3.86 36.86 -30.64
C GLY A 17 -3.80 37.34 -29.18
N MET A 18 -3.66 38.65 -28.98
CA MET A 18 -3.71 39.29 -27.66
C MET A 18 -5.17 39.58 -27.28
N ALA A 19 -5.81 38.71 -26.50
CA ALA A 19 -7.14 38.98 -25.94
C ALA A 19 -7.04 39.98 -24.78
N GLN A 20 -7.74 41.11 -24.85
CA GLN A 20 -7.78 42.13 -23.79
C GLN A 20 -9.23 42.27 -23.30
N VAL A 21 -9.44 42.12 -21.98
CA VAL A 21 -10.77 42.23 -21.36
C VAL A 21 -11.00 43.67 -20.88
N TYR A 22 -12.15 44.24 -21.22
CA TYR A 22 -12.55 45.59 -20.83
C TYR A 22 -13.75 45.57 -19.88
N THR A 23 -13.81 46.52 -18.93
CA THR A 23 -14.97 46.68 -18.04
C THR A 23 -15.54 48.10 -18.16
N TYR A 24 -16.86 48.20 -18.08
CA TYR A 24 -17.59 49.46 -17.95
C TYR A 24 -18.80 49.30 -17.03
N VAL A 25 -19.33 50.43 -16.56
CA VAL A 25 -20.57 50.48 -15.77
C VAL A 25 -21.67 50.94 -16.71
N ASP A 26 -22.75 50.18 -16.81
CA ASP A 26 -23.90 50.55 -17.64
C ASP A 26 -24.76 51.64 -16.98
N ALA A 27 -25.75 52.16 -17.70
CA ALA A 27 -26.64 53.22 -17.22
C ALA A 27 -27.51 52.78 -16.02
N GLN A 28 -27.55 51.49 -15.69
CA GLN A 28 -28.30 50.90 -14.59
C GLN A 28 -27.41 50.65 -13.36
N GLY A 29 -26.11 51.02 -13.42
CA GLY A 29 -25.15 50.88 -12.33
C GLY A 29 -24.49 49.50 -12.26
N ASN A 30 -24.71 48.61 -13.23
CA ASN A 30 -24.14 47.26 -13.21
C ASN A 30 -22.79 47.23 -13.93
N ARG A 31 -21.83 46.48 -13.37
CA ARG A 31 -20.50 46.31 -13.95
C ARG A 31 -20.52 45.17 -14.97
N VAL A 32 -20.28 45.50 -16.23
CA VAL A 32 -20.27 44.54 -17.35
C VAL A 32 -18.84 44.34 -17.86
N PHE A 33 -18.49 43.09 -18.19
CA PHE A 33 -17.21 42.72 -18.79
C PHE A 33 -17.40 42.34 -20.26
N THR A 34 -16.52 42.82 -21.14
CA THR A 34 -16.61 42.59 -22.59
C THR A 34 -15.24 42.45 -23.23
N ASP A 35 -15.16 41.61 -24.27
CA ASP A 35 -13.94 41.36 -25.05
C ASP A 35 -13.78 42.34 -26.24
N GLN A 36 -14.75 43.24 -26.47
CA GLN A 36 -14.70 44.25 -27.52
C GLN A 36 -14.74 45.68 -26.95
N PRO A 37 -13.83 46.58 -27.36
CA PRO A 37 -13.81 47.95 -26.86
C PRO A 37 -15.00 48.74 -27.42
N ARG A 38 -15.93 49.17 -26.54
CA ARG A 38 -16.96 50.16 -26.87
C ARG A 38 -16.43 51.59 -26.69
N PRO A 39 -16.75 52.55 -27.58
CA PRO A 39 -16.32 53.93 -27.43
C PRO A 39 -17.00 54.60 -26.23
N GLY A 40 -16.19 55.20 -25.34
CA GLY A 40 -16.67 56.10 -24.28
C GLY A 40 -16.79 55.48 -22.88
N ASN A 41 -15.65 55.12 -22.26
CA ASN A 41 -15.45 54.70 -20.85
C ASN A 41 -15.13 53.22 -20.58
N ALA A 42 -14.49 52.53 -21.53
CA ALA A 42 -13.88 51.22 -21.25
C ALA A 42 -12.55 51.39 -20.48
N LYS A 43 -12.50 50.96 -19.21
CA LYS A 43 -11.24 50.88 -18.46
C LYS A 43 -10.60 49.51 -18.66
N LYS A 44 -9.32 49.51 -19.04
CA LYS A 44 -8.54 48.28 -19.23
C LYS A 44 -8.35 47.60 -17.87
N VAL A 45 -8.81 46.35 -17.74
CA VAL A 45 -8.63 45.58 -16.51
C VAL A 45 -7.27 44.90 -16.58
N GLN A 46 -6.37 45.25 -15.66
CA GLN A 46 -5.14 44.50 -15.46
C GLN A 46 -5.48 43.24 -14.67
N LEU A 47 -5.53 42.12 -15.37
CA LEU A 47 -5.68 40.82 -14.75
C LEU A 47 -4.40 40.51 -13.95
N PRO A 48 -4.52 40.08 -12.67
CA PRO A 48 -3.37 39.56 -11.94
C PRO A 48 -2.82 38.33 -12.68
N PRO A 49 -1.51 38.05 -12.60
CA PRO A 49 -0.94 36.86 -13.22
C PRO A 49 -1.68 35.63 -12.69
N GLY A 50 -2.20 34.81 -13.61
CA GLY A 50 -2.93 33.59 -13.24
C GLY A 50 -2.05 32.66 -12.40
N ASN A 51 -2.68 31.99 -11.42
CA ASN A 51 -2.01 30.96 -10.62
C ASN A 51 -1.43 29.90 -11.55
N ARG A 52 -0.11 29.90 -11.70
CA ARG A 52 0.63 28.86 -12.40
C ARG A 52 1.19 27.92 -11.36
N MET A 53 0.73 26.68 -11.35
CA MET A 53 1.42 25.60 -10.66
C MET A 53 2.71 25.32 -11.42
N PRO A 54 3.88 25.22 -10.76
CA PRO A 54 5.10 24.81 -11.43
C PRO A 54 4.87 23.43 -12.04
N ALA A 55 5.16 23.28 -13.33
CA ALA A 55 5.27 21.95 -13.90
C ALA A 55 6.41 21.23 -13.16
N GLN A 56 6.11 20.09 -12.55
CA GLN A 56 7.14 19.19 -12.06
C GLN A 56 8.06 18.89 -13.24
N PRO A 57 9.38 19.13 -13.14
CA PRO A 57 10.28 18.74 -14.22
C PRO A 57 10.01 17.25 -14.50
N PRO A 58 9.95 16.83 -15.78
CA PRO A 58 9.91 15.42 -16.09
C PRO A 58 11.05 14.82 -15.28
N ALA A 59 10.74 13.86 -14.40
CA ALA A 59 11.79 13.01 -13.87
C ALA A 59 12.55 12.56 -15.11
N ALA A 60 13.86 12.82 -15.15
CA ALA A 60 14.66 12.30 -16.23
C ALA A 60 14.36 10.81 -16.23
N THR A 61 13.60 10.35 -17.23
CA THR A 61 13.59 8.96 -17.59
C THR A 61 15.03 8.77 -17.97
N SER A 62 15.84 8.27 -17.04
CA SER A 62 17.07 7.60 -17.40
C SER A 62 16.62 6.70 -18.52
N ALA A 63 17.06 7.00 -19.75
CA ALA A 63 16.98 6.06 -20.82
C ALA A 63 17.75 4.87 -20.26
N SER A 64 17.00 3.92 -19.68
CA SER A 64 17.54 2.65 -19.32
C SER A 64 18.05 2.16 -20.65
N THR A 65 19.38 2.13 -20.80
CA THR A 65 20.02 1.46 -21.90
C THR A 65 19.27 0.15 -22.03
N GLU A 66 18.52 0.01 -23.12
CA GLU A 66 17.90 -1.24 -23.48
C GLU A 66 19.09 -2.11 -23.88
N VAL A 67 19.75 -2.64 -22.85
CA VAL A 67 20.60 -3.79 -22.99
C VAL A 67 19.64 -4.82 -23.53
N GLN A 68 19.79 -5.10 -24.81
CA GLN A 68 19.11 -6.20 -25.48
C GLN A 68 19.53 -7.46 -24.73
N SER A 69 18.77 -7.77 -23.69
CA SER A 69 19.01 -8.88 -22.81
C SER A 69 18.65 -10.13 -23.57
N GLU A 70 19.55 -11.10 -23.57
CA GLU A 70 19.20 -12.50 -23.82
C GLU A 70 17.85 -12.83 -23.16
N PRO A 71 17.00 -13.68 -23.75
CA PRO A 71 15.66 -13.92 -23.26
C PRO A 71 15.70 -14.16 -21.74
N LEU A 72 15.33 -13.13 -20.99
CA LEU A 72 15.42 -13.14 -19.54
C LEU A 72 14.41 -14.17 -19.11
N PHE A 73 14.90 -15.26 -18.54
CA PHE A 73 14.04 -16.24 -17.91
C PHE A 73 13.14 -15.51 -16.90
N HIS A 74 11.84 -15.64 -17.09
CA HIS A 74 10.83 -14.98 -16.27
C HIS A 74 9.84 -16.03 -15.76
N TYR A 75 9.29 -15.77 -14.59
CA TYR A 75 8.22 -16.57 -14.03
C TYR A 75 6.90 -16.06 -14.59
N GLU A 76 6.14 -16.92 -15.25
CA GLU A 76 4.81 -16.57 -15.74
C GLU A 76 3.82 -16.39 -14.59
N MET A 77 4.05 -17.08 -13.48
CA MET A 77 3.19 -17.03 -12.30
C MET A 77 3.99 -17.26 -11.02
N LEU A 78 3.63 -16.51 -9.99
CA LEU A 78 3.96 -16.75 -8.60
C LEU A 78 2.74 -16.41 -7.76
N ARG A 79 2.29 -17.34 -6.91
CA ARG A 79 1.12 -17.11 -6.03
C ARG A 79 1.28 -17.81 -4.68
N LEU A 80 0.62 -17.26 -3.67
CA LEU A 80 0.38 -17.96 -2.41
C LEU A 80 -0.81 -18.90 -2.59
N LEU A 81 -0.66 -20.16 -2.18
CA LEU A 81 -1.72 -21.18 -2.14
C LEU A 81 -2.36 -21.26 -0.76
N ILE A 82 -1.53 -21.20 0.29
CA ILE A 82 -1.96 -21.30 1.67
C ILE A 82 -1.24 -20.19 2.45
N PRO A 83 -1.93 -19.40 3.29
CA PRO A 83 -3.39 -19.37 3.44
C PRO A 83 -4.11 -18.82 2.20
N GLU A 84 -5.44 -18.92 2.16
CA GLU A 84 -6.26 -18.18 1.18
C GLU A 84 -6.27 -16.67 1.52
N PRO A 85 -6.59 -15.79 0.56
CA PRO A 85 -6.78 -14.36 0.84
C PRO A 85 -7.84 -14.13 1.92
N ASP A 86 -7.54 -13.22 2.86
CA ASP A 86 -8.40 -12.87 4.00
C ASP A 86 -8.74 -14.04 4.95
N ALA A 87 -7.97 -15.14 4.89
CA ALA A 87 -8.21 -16.28 5.76
C ALA A 87 -8.00 -15.93 7.24
N THR A 88 -8.87 -16.48 8.10
CA THR A 88 -8.73 -16.37 9.55
C THR A 88 -8.07 -17.60 10.13
N ILE A 89 -6.88 -17.43 10.70
CA ILE A 89 -6.07 -18.48 11.30
C ILE A 89 -6.20 -18.38 12.82
N ARG A 90 -6.58 -19.48 13.46
CA ARG A 90 -6.68 -19.57 14.93
C ARG A 90 -5.53 -20.40 15.48
N SER A 91 -4.55 -19.73 16.10
CA SER A 91 -3.45 -20.40 16.79
C SER A 91 -3.10 -19.66 18.06
N THR A 92 -3.01 -20.37 19.19
CA THR A 92 -2.61 -19.75 20.46
C THR A 92 -1.12 -19.38 20.44
N ALA A 93 -0.29 -20.19 19.78
CA ALA A 93 1.15 -19.97 19.62
C ALA A 93 1.50 -19.06 18.42
N GLY A 94 0.52 -18.67 17.60
CA GLY A 94 0.78 -17.85 16.41
C GLY A 94 1.47 -18.64 15.29
N GLU A 95 1.12 -19.92 15.15
CA GLU A 95 1.67 -20.81 14.13
C GLU A 95 0.90 -20.69 12.81
N LEU A 96 1.64 -20.66 11.70
CA LEU A 96 1.09 -20.61 10.34
C LEU A 96 2.04 -21.32 9.37
N ILE A 97 1.49 -22.14 8.48
CA ILE A 97 2.21 -22.65 7.32
C ILE A 97 1.79 -21.82 6.11
N VAL A 98 2.78 -21.29 5.40
CA VAL A 98 2.59 -20.58 4.13
C VAL A 98 3.14 -21.43 3.01
N THR A 99 2.35 -21.63 1.97
CA THR A 99 2.75 -22.38 0.78
C THR A 99 2.58 -21.50 -0.45
N ALA A 100 3.60 -21.42 -1.28
CA ALA A 100 3.58 -20.75 -2.56
C ALA A 100 3.71 -21.74 -3.71
N THR A 101 3.50 -21.26 -4.93
CA THR A 101 3.79 -22.00 -6.15
C THR A 101 4.19 -21.04 -7.26
N SER A 102 5.07 -21.49 -8.15
CA SER A 102 5.51 -20.74 -9.33
C SER A 102 5.37 -21.58 -10.59
N GLU A 103 5.13 -20.92 -11.71
CA GLU A 103 5.22 -21.51 -13.05
C GLU A 103 6.13 -20.64 -13.93
N PRO A 104 7.14 -21.22 -14.59
CA PRO A 104 7.70 -22.56 -14.36
C PRO A 104 8.15 -22.79 -12.90
N GLY A 105 8.41 -24.04 -12.55
CA GLY A 105 8.96 -24.37 -11.23
C GLY A 105 10.24 -23.60 -10.93
N LEU A 106 10.62 -23.53 -9.65
CA LEU A 106 11.78 -22.76 -9.22
C LEU A 106 13.02 -23.17 -10.02
N LYS A 107 13.70 -22.17 -10.58
CA LYS A 107 14.88 -22.38 -11.42
C LYS A 107 16.05 -22.73 -10.50
N LYS A 108 17.01 -23.48 -11.03
CA LYS A 108 18.26 -23.72 -10.33
C LYS A 108 18.91 -22.39 -9.89
N ASP A 109 19.44 -22.38 -8.68
CA ASP A 109 20.15 -21.25 -8.06
C ASP A 109 19.27 -20.02 -7.76
N HIS A 110 17.95 -20.13 -7.95
CA HIS A 110 16.96 -19.17 -7.46
C HIS A 110 16.43 -19.61 -6.09
N HIS A 111 15.90 -18.67 -5.33
CA HIS A 111 15.42 -18.91 -3.96
C HIS A 111 14.10 -18.17 -3.71
N TYR A 112 13.20 -18.78 -2.96
CA TYR A 112 12.03 -18.09 -2.42
C TYR A 112 12.39 -17.38 -1.12
N ARG A 113 11.78 -16.21 -0.91
CA ARG A 113 11.80 -15.47 0.35
C ARG A 113 10.38 -15.08 0.74
N LEU A 114 9.98 -15.43 1.96
CA LEU A 114 8.70 -15.01 2.53
C LEU A 114 8.84 -13.66 3.25
N LEU A 115 7.87 -12.78 3.01
CA LEU A 115 7.70 -11.53 3.72
C LEU A 115 6.42 -11.57 4.57
N LEU A 116 6.53 -11.14 5.82
CA LEU A 116 5.42 -10.83 6.71
C LEU A 116 5.45 -9.33 7.01
N ASP A 117 4.38 -8.63 6.66
CA ASP A 117 4.25 -7.16 6.79
C ASP A 117 5.42 -6.40 6.14
N GLY A 118 5.90 -6.91 5.00
CA GLY A 118 7.02 -6.37 4.24
C GLY A 118 8.41 -6.70 4.79
N ARG A 119 8.51 -7.51 5.84
CA ARG A 119 9.79 -7.93 6.44
C ARG A 119 10.09 -9.41 6.15
N PRO A 120 11.32 -9.75 5.76
CA PRO A 120 11.74 -11.15 5.63
C PRO A 120 11.55 -11.92 6.93
N THR A 121 10.97 -13.12 6.84
CA THR A 121 10.76 -13.98 8.01
C THR A 121 11.89 -14.98 8.24
N GLY A 122 12.82 -15.10 7.29
CA GLY A 122 13.95 -16.03 7.35
C GLY A 122 14.84 -15.91 6.10
N GLU A 123 15.85 -16.76 6.04
CA GLU A 123 16.78 -16.84 4.92
C GLU A 123 16.08 -17.34 3.64
N PRO A 124 16.45 -16.83 2.46
CA PRO A 124 15.97 -17.35 1.19
C PRO A 124 16.32 -18.84 1.02
N GLY A 125 15.41 -19.62 0.43
CA GLY A 125 15.62 -21.05 0.22
C GLY A 125 14.84 -21.63 -0.95
N PRO A 126 15.15 -22.87 -1.37
CA PRO A 126 14.49 -23.48 -2.53
C PRO A 126 13.06 -23.98 -2.23
N SER A 127 12.68 -24.06 -0.95
CA SER A 127 11.37 -24.54 -0.53
C SER A 127 10.29 -23.48 -0.73
N PRO A 128 9.15 -23.80 -1.37
CA PRO A 128 8.00 -22.91 -1.43
C PRO A 128 7.11 -22.99 -0.18
N VAL A 129 7.52 -23.76 0.84
CA VAL A 129 6.79 -23.94 2.10
C VAL A 129 7.57 -23.30 3.25
N PHE A 130 6.88 -22.47 4.02
CA PHE A 130 7.43 -21.72 5.15
C PHE A 130 6.62 -21.98 6.41
N ALA A 131 7.31 -22.29 7.50
CA ALA A 131 6.70 -22.40 8.81
C ALA A 131 6.99 -21.13 9.61
N LEU A 132 5.93 -20.47 10.06
CA LEU A 132 5.99 -19.31 10.93
C LEU A 132 5.47 -19.67 12.32
N SER A 133 6.04 -19.02 13.33
CA SER A 133 5.62 -19.14 14.72
C SER A 133 5.63 -17.76 15.39
N ASN A 134 4.90 -17.63 16.49
CA ASN A 134 4.81 -16.41 17.28
C ASN A 134 4.35 -15.17 16.47
N ILE A 135 3.49 -15.37 15.46
CA ILE A 135 2.79 -14.27 14.81
C ILE A 135 1.82 -13.65 15.81
N ASP A 136 1.79 -12.33 15.89
CA ASP A 136 0.87 -11.60 16.75
C ASP A 136 -0.58 -11.71 16.28
N ARG A 137 -1.52 -11.37 17.18
CA ARG A 137 -2.93 -11.33 16.82
C ARG A 137 -3.21 -10.09 15.96
N GLY A 138 -4.09 -10.20 14.98
CA GLY A 138 -4.50 -9.09 14.14
C GLY A 138 -4.47 -9.41 12.65
N THR A 139 -4.52 -8.36 11.83
CA THR A 139 -4.40 -8.47 10.38
C THR A 139 -2.95 -8.30 9.98
N HIS A 140 -2.47 -9.20 9.14
CA HIS A 140 -1.11 -9.23 8.62
C HIS A 140 -1.14 -9.39 7.10
N GLN A 141 -0.03 -9.08 6.45
CA GLN A 141 0.14 -9.17 5.01
C GLN A 141 1.27 -10.14 4.69
N LEU A 142 1.00 -11.10 3.80
CA LEU A 142 2.01 -12.02 3.28
C LEU A 142 2.40 -11.63 1.85
N ALA A 143 3.67 -11.78 1.51
CA ALA A 143 4.13 -11.77 0.14
C ALA A 143 5.30 -12.73 -0.02
N VAL A 144 5.44 -13.33 -1.19
CA VAL A 144 6.59 -14.18 -1.53
C VAL A 144 7.34 -13.53 -2.69
N GLU A 145 8.66 -13.53 -2.57
CA GLU A 145 9.60 -13.08 -3.60
C GLU A 145 10.40 -14.28 -4.10
N ILE A 146 10.73 -14.28 -5.39
CA ILE A 146 11.79 -15.13 -5.94
C ILE A 146 13.02 -14.27 -6.18
N LEU A 147 14.15 -14.70 -5.64
CA LEU A 147 15.46 -14.10 -5.80
C LEU A 147 16.30 -14.93 -6.78
N ASP A 148 17.12 -14.26 -7.58
CA ASP A 148 18.16 -14.92 -8.36
C ASP A 148 19.41 -15.21 -7.53
N GLU A 149 20.44 -15.78 -8.18
CA GLU A 149 21.74 -16.07 -7.57
C GLU A 149 22.46 -14.82 -7.04
N GLN A 150 22.08 -13.62 -7.49
CA GLN A 150 22.63 -12.33 -7.07
C GLN A 150 21.71 -11.60 -6.07
N ASP A 151 20.77 -12.30 -5.43
CA ASP A 151 19.78 -11.78 -4.49
C ASP A 151 18.86 -10.68 -5.07
N ARG A 152 18.75 -10.59 -6.39
CA ARG A 152 17.84 -9.65 -7.06
C ARG A 152 16.45 -10.25 -7.14
N ILE A 153 15.44 -9.42 -6.88
CA ILE A 153 14.04 -9.84 -6.97
C ILE A 153 13.68 -10.04 -8.45
N VAL A 154 13.38 -11.27 -8.83
CA VAL A 154 12.95 -11.68 -10.17
C VAL A 154 11.43 -11.60 -10.29
N GLU A 155 10.72 -12.03 -9.26
CA GLU A 155 9.25 -12.06 -9.23
C GLU A 155 8.75 -11.83 -7.80
N ARG A 156 7.56 -11.25 -7.66
CA ARG A 156 6.95 -10.98 -6.35
C ARG A 156 5.44 -11.04 -6.40
N THR A 157 4.83 -11.73 -5.44
CA THR A 157 3.38 -11.72 -5.29
C THR A 157 2.85 -10.37 -4.80
N ALA A 158 1.59 -10.09 -5.12
CA ALA A 158 0.83 -9.08 -4.40
C ALA A 158 0.78 -9.40 -2.90
N ASN A 159 0.57 -8.36 -2.08
CA ASN A 159 0.36 -8.53 -0.65
C ASN A 159 -1.00 -9.20 -0.43
N GLN A 160 -0.99 -10.34 0.26
CA GLN A 160 -2.18 -11.10 0.59
C GLN A 160 -2.50 -10.96 2.08
N PRO A 161 -3.67 -10.40 2.44
CA PRO A 161 -4.08 -10.27 3.83
C PRO A 161 -4.41 -11.64 4.44
N PHE A 162 -4.15 -11.78 5.74
CA PHE A 162 -4.73 -12.82 6.59
C PHE A 162 -4.95 -12.28 8.01
N HIS A 163 -5.76 -12.99 8.79
CA HIS A 163 -6.11 -12.60 10.15
C HIS A 163 -5.68 -13.66 11.17
N MET A 164 -4.78 -13.31 12.07
CA MET A 164 -4.34 -14.17 13.17
C MET A 164 -5.20 -13.93 14.41
N GLN A 165 -5.77 -15.00 14.95
CA GLN A 165 -6.53 -15.02 16.19
C GLN A 165 -5.84 -15.90 17.23
N ARG A 166 -5.37 -15.26 18.29
CA ARG A 166 -4.78 -15.94 19.46
C ARG A 166 -5.78 -15.99 20.60
N THR A 167 -5.89 -17.15 21.26
CA THR A 167 -6.76 -17.30 22.44
C THR A 167 -6.19 -16.52 23.62
N SER A 168 -6.97 -15.62 24.21
CA SER A 168 -6.57 -14.87 25.42
C SER A 168 -6.74 -15.72 26.69
N LEU A 169 -5.99 -15.38 27.74
CA LEU A 169 -6.18 -15.97 29.07
C LEU A 169 -7.60 -15.73 29.60
N ALA A 170 -8.16 -14.55 29.36
CA ALA A 170 -9.55 -14.23 29.72
C ALA A 170 -10.56 -15.15 29.01
N GLN A 171 -10.35 -15.45 27.73
CA GLN A 171 -11.19 -16.38 26.99
C GLN A 171 -11.04 -17.82 27.52
N LYS A 172 -9.82 -18.26 27.87
CA LYS A 172 -9.59 -19.54 28.54
C LYS A 172 -10.34 -19.63 29.88
N ARG A 173 -10.29 -18.56 30.69
CA ARG A 173 -11.02 -18.47 31.97
C ARG A 173 -12.54 -18.47 31.79
N ARG A 174 -13.07 -17.86 30.72
CA ARG A 174 -14.52 -17.94 30.41
C ARG A 174 -14.96 -19.36 30.05
N ILE A 175 -14.15 -20.10 29.29
CA ILE A 175 -14.46 -21.48 28.90
C ILE A 175 -14.32 -22.44 30.08
N LYS A 176 -13.24 -22.28 30.87
CA LYS A 176 -12.98 -23.05 32.10
C LYS A 176 -12.75 -22.09 33.27
N PRO A 177 -13.82 -21.70 33.98
CA PRO A 177 -13.74 -20.83 35.17
C PRO A 177 -12.74 -21.35 36.19
N CYS A 178 -12.05 -20.43 36.87
CA CYS A 178 -11.11 -20.76 37.94
C CYS A 178 -11.87 -21.20 39.18
N THR A 179 -11.51 -22.36 39.72
CA THR A 179 -11.91 -22.79 41.07
C THR A 179 -10.88 -22.32 42.11
N THR A 180 -11.21 -22.38 43.40
CA THR A 180 -10.32 -21.94 44.49
C THR A 180 -8.95 -22.64 44.47
N ALA A 181 -8.90 -23.89 44.00
CA ALA A 181 -7.67 -24.69 43.85
C ALA A 181 -6.83 -24.34 42.60
N ASP A 182 -7.44 -23.70 41.59
CA ASP A 182 -6.76 -23.36 40.33
C ASP A 182 -5.87 -22.11 40.44
N TYR A 183 -6.13 -21.24 41.43
CA TYR A 183 -5.39 -19.99 41.61
C TYR A 183 -3.93 -20.27 41.94
N GLY A 184 -3.02 -19.68 41.16
CA GLY A 184 -1.57 -19.88 41.26
C GLY A 184 -1.01 -21.11 40.54
N GLN A 185 -1.88 -21.99 40.02
CA GLN A 185 -1.47 -23.16 39.22
C GLN A 185 -1.60 -22.89 37.72
N ARG A 186 -2.66 -22.20 37.32
CA ARG A 186 -2.97 -21.89 35.92
C ARG A 186 -2.62 -20.43 35.61
N PRO A 187 -1.97 -20.13 34.48
CA PRO A 187 -1.62 -18.75 34.12
C PRO A 187 -2.85 -17.84 33.96
N GLU A 188 -4.01 -18.39 33.62
CA GLU A 188 -5.29 -17.67 33.57
C GLU A 188 -5.95 -17.42 34.95
N CYS A 189 -5.39 -17.97 36.04
CA CYS A 189 -5.89 -17.85 37.41
C CYS A 189 -4.79 -17.32 38.35
N PRO A 190 -4.45 -16.02 38.31
CA PRO A 190 -3.38 -15.46 39.14
C PRO A 190 -3.78 -15.44 40.63
N LEU A 191 -2.83 -15.69 41.54
CA LEU A 191 -3.09 -15.72 43.00
C LEU A 191 -3.72 -14.43 43.54
N ALA A 192 -3.40 -13.28 42.93
CA ALA A 192 -3.96 -11.98 43.31
C ALA A 192 -5.49 -11.89 43.13
N ASP A 193 -6.07 -12.71 42.24
CA ASP A 193 -7.51 -12.75 41.97
C ASP A 193 -8.26 -13.79 42.82
N LYS A 194 -7.57 -14.50 43.73
CA LYS A 194 -8.19 -15.56 44.53
C LYS A 194 -9.23 -14.91 45.48
N PRO A 195 -10.49 -15.34 45.46
CA PRO A 195 -11.49 -14.83 46.40
C PRO A 195 -11.09 -15.18 47.83
N GLU A 196 -11.30 -14.24 48.75
CA GLU A 196 -11.13 -14.49 50.18
C GLU A 196 -12.14 -15.55 50.64
N GLU A 197 -11.69 -16.49 51.45
CA GLU A 197 -12.58 -17.51 52.02
C GLU A 197 -13.49 -16.82 53.04
N GLU A 198 -14.78 -16.69 52.71
CA GLU A 198 -15.78 -16.28 53.70
C GLU A 198 -15.81 -17.35 54.79
N SER A 199 -15.20 -17.06 55.93
CA SER A 199 -15.35 -17.86 57.13
C SER A 199 -16.83 -17.79 57.52
N SER A 200 -17.56 -18.88 57.28
CA SER A 200 -18.90 -19.11 57.80
C SER A 200 -18.84 -19.13 59.34
N ILE A 201 -18.83 -17.96 59.95
CA ILE A 201 -19.17 -17.76 61.36
C ILE A 201 -20.70 -17.63 61.40
N LEU A 202 -21.40 -18.69 61.01
CA LEU A 202 -22.79 -18.82 61.41
C LEU A 202 -22.74 -19.30 62.87
N PRO A 203 -23.30 -18.54 63.83
CA PRO A 203 -23.50 -19.09 65.17
C PRO A 203 -24.45 -20.27 65.00
N PHE A 204 -23.95 -21.48 65.23
CA PHE A 204 -24.79 -22.66 65.40
C PHE A 204 -25.75 -22.35 66.56
N PHE A 205 -27.00 -22.03 66.24
CA PHE A 205 -28.11 -21.89 67.20
C PHE A 205 -28.77 -23.24 67.43
#